data_AF-A0A3F2U8N2-F1
#
_entry.id   AF-A0A3F2U8N2-F1
#
_cell.length_a   1.000
_cell.length_b   1.000
_cell.length_c   1.000
_cell.angle_alpha   90.00
_cell.angle_beta   90.00
_cell.angle_gamma   90.00
#
_symmetry.space_group_name_H-M   'P 1'
#
loop_
_entity.id
_entity.type
_entity.pdbx_description
1 polymer ?
#
loop_
_entity_poly.entity_id
_entity_poly.type
_entity_poly.pdbx_seq_one_letter_code
_entity_poly.pdbx_strand_id
1 'polypeptide(L)' 'MVAVILIVCLSLALAVGLVLAELGFLGSCQDGGCQLVAAIYVMPLGGVALYLLSLAVWSFKVRKAQ' A
#
# COMPACT_ATOMS: atom_id res chain seq x y z
N MET A 1 6.80 -17.48 -2.52
CA MET A 1 6.67 -16.76 -1.22
C MET A 1 6.81 -15.25 -1.38
N VAL A 2 7.88 -14.75 -2.00
CA VAL A 2 8.10 -13.30 -2.22
C VAL A 2 6.97 -12.62 -2.99
N ALA A 3 6.48 -13.25 -4.07
CA ALA A 3 5.35 -12.75 -4.85
C ALA A 3 4.03 -12.68 -4.05
N VAL A 4 3.81 -13.60 -3.11
CA VAL A 4 2.60 -13.60 -2.25
C VAL A 4 2.63 -12.41 -1.30
N ILE A 5 3.79 -12.11 -0.72
CA ILE A 5 3.96 -10.95 0.18
C ILE A 5 3.70 -9.65 -0.61
N LEU A 6 4.20 -9.55 -1.84
CA LEU A 6 3.91 -8.42 -2.73
C LEU A 6 2.41 -8.26 -3.00
N ILE A 7 1.72 -9.36 -3.37
CA ILE A 7 0.28 -9.34 -3.65
C ILE A 7 -0.50 -8.87 -2.42
N VAL A 8 -0.19 -9.40 -1.23
CA VAL A 8 -0.85 -8.99 0.01
C VAL A 8 -0.60 -7.50 0.30
N CYS A 9 0.64 -7.02 0.18
CA CYS A 9 0.97 -5.61 0.38
C CYS A 9 0.23 -4.68 -0.59
N LEU A 10 0.15 -5.05 -1.87
CA LEU A 10 -0.58 -4.29 -2.89
C LEU A 10 -2.09 -4.27 -2.63
N SER A 11 -2.65 -5.41 -2.19
CA SER A 11 -4.07 -5.53 -1.82
C SER A 11 -4.43 -4.61 -0.65
N LEU A 12 -3.60 -4.64 0.40
CA LEU A 12 -3.77 -3.79 1.58
C LEU A 12 -3.60 -2.31 1.24
N ALA A 13 -2.60 -1.95 0.42
CA ALA A 13 -2.41 -0.58 -0.01
C ALA A 13 -3.61 -0.05 -0.82
N LEU A 14 -4.18 -0.87 -1.70
CA LEU A 14 -5.38 -0.51 -2.45
C LEU A 14 -6.59 -0.34 -1.51
N ALA A 15 -6.81 -1.28 -0.59
CA ALA A 15 -7.91 -1.20 0.36
C ALA A 15 -7.82 0.06 1.24
N VAL A 16 -6.63 0.38 1.76
CA VAL A 16 -6.38 1.59 2.55
C VAL A 16 -6.54 2.85 1.70
N GLY A 17 -6.04 2.84 0.46
CA GLY A 17 -6.20 3.96 -0.48
C GLY A 17 -7.66 4.25 -0.86
N LEU A 18 -8.48 3.21 -1.02
CA LEU A 18 -9.91 3.35 -1.28
C LEU A 18 -10.66 3.92 -0.06
N VAL A 19 -10.35 3.44 1.15
CA VAL A 19 -10.94 3.98 2.39
C VAL A 19 -10.54 5.44 2.59
N LEU A 20 -9.28 5.82 2.36
CA LEU A 20 -8.82 7.20 2.42
C LEU A 20 -9.50 8.10 1.37
N ALA A 21 -9.81 7.54 0.20
CA ALA A 21 -10.54 8.24 -0.85
C ALA A 21 -12.00 8.52 -0.44
N GLU A 22 -12.69 7.54 0.15
CA GLU A 22 -14.05 7.72 0.67
C GLU A 22 -14.11 8.69 1.86
N LEU A 23 -13.07 8.71 2.69
CA LEU A 23 -12.95 9.66 3.81
C LEU A 23 -12.61 11.09 3.36
N GLY A 24 -12.45 11.35 2.05
CA GLY A 24 -12.20 12.68 1.51
C GLY A 24 -10.78 13.21 1.73
N PHE A 25 -9.86 12.39 2.24
CA PHE A 25 -8.46 12.77 2.46
C PHE A 25 -7.68 12.98 1.14
N LEU A 26 -8.23 12.50 0.02
CA LEU A 26 -7.63 12.62 -1.32
C LEU A 26 -8.16 13.83 -2.13
N GLY A 27 -9.00 14.69 -1.54
CA GLY A 27 -9.55 15.90 -2.18
C GLY A 27 -10.98 15.72 -2.70
N SER A 28 -11.52 16.74 -3.39
CA SER A 28 -12.89 16.72 -3.92
C SER A 28 -13.01 15.77 -5.11
N CYS A 29 -13.64 14.62 -4.88
CA CYS A 29 -13.91 13.60 -5.89
C CYS A 29 -15.05 14.01 -6.83
N GLN A 30 -14.87 15.08 -7.62
CA GLN A 30 -15.97 15.64 -8.40
C GLN A 30 -16.32 14.82 -9.66
N ASP A 31 -15.50 13.86 -10.10
CA ASP A 31 -15.77 13.05 -11.31
C ASP A 31 -15.14 11.63 -11.25
N GLY A 32 -15.05 10.99 -10.08
CA GLY A 32 -14.41 9.66 -9.94
C GLY A 32 -12.88 9.67 -10.00
N GLY A 33 -12.25 10.84 -10.19
CA GLY A 33 -10.80 11.02 -10.20
C GLY A 33 -10.08 10.53 -8.93
N CYS A 34 -10.74 10.52 -7.77
CA CYS A 34 -10.18 9.98 -6.53
C CYS A 34 -9.86 8.48 -6.62
N GLN A 35 -10.73 7.69 -7.26
CA GLN A 35 -10.48 6.25 -7.42
C GLN A 35 -9.30 6.01 -8.38
N LEU A 36 -9.16 6.87 -9.39
CA LEU A 36 -8.06 6.81 -10.35
C LEU A 36 -6.72 7.19 -9.70
N VAL A 37 -6.68 8.27 -8.90
CA VAL A 37 -5.48 8.68 -8.16
C VAL A 37 -5.12 7.63 -7.10
N ALA A 38 -6.10 7.06 -6.40
CA ALA A 38 -5.85 5.98 -5.45
C ALA A 38 -5.27 4.73 -6.15
N ALA A 39 -5.79 4.35 -7.30
CA ALA A 39 -5.30 3.18 -8.04
C ALA A 39 -3.94 3.40 -8.70
N ILE A 40 -3.66 4.61 -9.22
CA ILE A 40 -2.43 4.89 -9.99
C ILE A 40 -1.27 5.34 -9.11
N TYR A 41 -1.55 6.09 -8.03
CA TYR A 41 -0.49 6.59 -7.15
C TYR A 41 -0.43 5.84 -5.83
N VAL A 42 -1.57 5.70 -5.14
CA VAL A 42 -1.57 5.15 -3.77
C VAL A 42 -1.32 3.65 -3.77
N MET A 43 -1.91 2.88 -4.70
CA MET A 43 -1.71 1.43 -4.77
C MET A 43 -0.25 1.05 -5.08
N PRO A 44 0.42 1.55 -6.13
CA PRO A 44 1.80 1.14 -6.40
C PRO A 44 2.79 1.74 -5.39
N LEU A 45 2.69 3.03 -5.05
CA LEU A 45 3.64 3.64 -4.11
C LEU A 45 3.44 3.12 -2.69
N GLY A 46 2.19 3.05 -2.23
CA GLY A 46 1.85 2.52 -0.91
C GLY A 46 2.17 1.03 -0.79
N GLY A 47 1.88 0.25 -1.82
CA GLY A 47 2.18 -1.19 -1.85
C GLY A 47 3.67 -1.48 -1.86
N VAL A 48 4.47 -0.74 -2.64
CA VAL A 48 5.92 -0.87 -2.66
C VAL A 48 6.54 -0.42 -1.32
N ALA A 49 6.07 0.69 -0.74
CA ALA A 49 6.55 1.16 0.56
C ALA A 49 6.25 0.14 1.68
N LEU A 50 5.03 -0.40 1.72
CA LEU A 50 4.66 -1.47 2.67
C LEU A 50 5.48 -2.74 2.47
N TYR A 51 5.74 -3.11 1.22
CA TYR A 51 6.56 -4.27 0.92
C TYR A 51 8.01 -4.11 1.40
N LEU A 52 8.63 -2.95 1.15
CA LEU A 52 9.98 -2.64 1.63
C LEU A 52 10.05 -2.60 3.16
N LEU A 53 9.06 -2.01 3.82
CA LEU A 53 8.97 -2.02 5.30
C LEU A 53 8.85 -3.44 5.84
N SER A 54 8.04 -4.28 5.21
CA SER A 54 7.86 -5.69 5.60
C SER A 54 9.19 -6.46 5.52
N LEU A 55 9.95 -6.26 4.43
CA LEU A 55 11.28 -6.84 4.26
C LEU A 55 12.29 -6.28 5.28
N ALA A 56 12.26 -4.99 5.56
CA ALA A 56 13.15 -4.35 6.53
C ALA A 56 12.91 -4.89 7.94
N VAL A 57 11.65 -4.97 8.38
CA VAL A 57 11.27 -5.53 9.69
C VAL A 57 11.67 -7.01 9.78
N TRP A 58 11.44 -7.77 8.71
CA TRP A 58 11.81 -9.18 8.69
C TRP A 58 13.32 -9.37 8.75
N SER A 59 14.09 -8.61 7.96
CA SER A 59 15.55 -8.64 8.00
C SER A 59 16.09 -8.26 9.38
N PHE A 60 15.48 -7.25 10.03
CA PHE A 60 15.86 -6.85 11.39
C PHE A 60 15.58 -7.94 12.42
N LYS A 61 14.42 -8.61 12.33
CA LYS A 61 14.07 -9.73 13.21
C LYS A 61 15.01 -10.92 13.01
N VAL A 62 15.32 -11.28 11.77
CA VAL A 62 16.23 -12.39 11.45
C VAL A 62 17.64 -12.10 11.95
N ARG A 63 18.17 -10.88 11.71
CA ARG A 63 19.49 -10.47 12.21
C ARG A 63 19.58 -10.46 13.73
N LYS A 64 18.47 -10.18 14.43
CA LYS A 64 18.43 -10.18 15.89
C LYS A 64 18.24 -11.59 16.50
N ALA A 65 17.87 -12.57 15.68
CA ALA A 65 17.69 -13.96 16.08
C ALA A 65 18.93 -14.83 15.83
N GLN A 66 19.91 -14.33 15.07
CA GLN A 66 21.27 -14.87 15.01
C GLN A 66 22.15 -14.22 16.09
#